data_AF-A0A2Z3GR68-F1
#
_entry.id   AF-A0A2Z3GR68-F1
#
_cell.length_a   1.000
_cell.length_b   1.000
_cell.length_c   1.000
_cell.angle_alpha   90.00
_cell.angle_beta   90.00
_cell.angle_gamma   90.00
#
_symmetry.space_group_name_H-M   'P 1'
#
loop_
_entity.id
_entity.type
_entity.pdbx_description
1 polymer ?
#
loop_
_entity_poly.entity_id
_entity_poly.type
_entity_poly.pdbx_seq_one_letter_code
_entity_poly.pdbx_strand_id
1 'polypeptide(L)'
;MMWEVRQLEFRPVELDFRSAGLGSHASTALYADGHHLINALDLVIPADPVQVQVCGQCGQVGCVSGGWVSPRRFGDALVLVPCFREMANELDSSSRTSAQGAVFEYGPPECIQSNGPALFRDESLRVLGSQVPAFRDVTRWPVLSARELVRLIQWYAPTRVLGEFPAPPRVRSEFVVAVAPGEKDETLTRLDGLLSRAFASEAPAEAASGQPVSFFLDMPRFPDWSPLVLDGTIPRLVFPALQQLD
;
A
#
# COMPACT_ATOMS: atom_id res chain seq x y z
N MET A 1 -4.29 2.81 -8.66
CA MET A 1 -5.33 3.61 -7.96
C MET A 1 -4.64 4.42 -6.88
N MET A 2 -5.11 5.63 -6.61
CA MET A 2 -4.47 6.67 -5.76
C MET A 2 -5.37 6.92 -4.54
N TRP A 3 -4.84 6.78 -3.33
CA TRP A 3 -5.56 7.15 -2.11
C TRP A 3 -4.75 8.13 -1.25
N GLU A 4 -4.78 9.39 -1.66
CA GLU A 4 -4.43 10.50 -0.79
C GLU A 4 -5.60 10.78 0.15
N VAL A 5 -5.37 10.67 1.45
CA VAL A 5 -6.43 10.84 2.44
C VAL A 5 -6.74 12.31 2.65
N ARG A 6 -7.98 12.72 2.36
CA ARG A 6 -8.38 14.14 2.43
C ARG A 6 -9.31 14.44 3.59
N GLN A 7 -10.15 13.48 3.97
CA GLN A 7 -11.15 13.63 5.01
C GLN A 7 -11.02 12.51 6.04
N LEU A 8 -11.06 12.89 7.31
CA LEU A 8 -11.07 11.96 8.44
C LEU A 8 -12.34 12.16 9.25
N GLU A 9 -13.03 11.06 9.51
CA GLU A 9 -14.20 11.02 10.38
C GLU A 9 -13.96 10.04 11.53
N PHE A 10 -14.27 10.50 12.73
CA PHE A 10 -14.15 9.74 13.96
C PHE A 10 -15.55 9.42 14.46
N ARG A 11 -15.90 8.14 14.46
CA ARG A 11 -17.26 7.68 14.79
C ARG A 11 -17.21 6.82 16.05
N PRO A 12 -18.01 7.12 17.08
CA PRO A 12 -18.16 6.23 18.23
C PRO A 12 -18.60 4.84 17.76
N VAL A 13 -18.03 3.80 18.36
CA VAL A 13 -18.38 2.41 18.10
C VAL A 13 -18.43 1.64 19.41
N GLU A 14 -19.34 0.66 19.49
CA GLU A 14 -19.38 -0.29 20.60
C GLU A 14 -19.01 -1.67 20.04
N LEU A 15 -17.93 -2.25 20.57
CA LEU A 15 -17.51 -3.60 20.24
C LEU A 15 -18.08 -4.56 21.28
N ASP A 16 -18.67 -5.67 20.83
CA ASP A 16 -19.23 -6.69 21.72
C ASP A 16 -18.23 -7.82 21.94
N PHE A 17 -17.58 -7.83 23.10
CA PHE A 17 -16.63 -8.86 23.51
C PHE A 17 -17.25 -9.92 24.45
N ARG A 18 -18.57 -10.01 24.53
CA ARG A 18 -19.25 -10.99 25.41
C ARG A 18 -18.90 -12.44 25.05
N SER A 19 -18.63 -12.74 23.78
CA SER A 19 -18.15 -14.06 23.35
C SER A 19 -16.79 -14.43 23.96
N ALA A 20 -15.98 -13.44 24.36
CA ALA A 20 -14.71 -13.63 25.06
C ALA A 20 -14.83 -13.44 26.59
N GLY A 21 -16.03 -13.17 27.11
CA GLY A 21 -16.28 -12.92 28.54
C GLY A 21 -15.85 -11.53 29.03
N LEU A 22 -15.57 -10.58 28.14
CA LEU A 22 -14.98 -9.26 28.46
C LEU A 22 -15.97 -8.08 28.46
N GLY A 23 -17.28 -8.34 28.24
CA GLY A 23 -18.31 -7.29 28.20
C GLY A 23 -18.36 -6.54 26.86
N SER A 24 -19.00 -5.36 26.82
CA SER A 24 -18.91 -4.46 25.66
C SER A 24 -17.88 -3.37 25.91
N HIS A 25 -17.26 -2.89 24.83
CA HIS A 25 -16.17 -1.91 24.86
C HIS A 25 -16.51 -0.72 23.96
N ALA A 26 -16.57 0.47 24.54
CA ALA A 26 -16.77 1.70 23.78
C ALA A 26 -15.43 2.19 23.23
N SER A 27 -15.39 2.47 21.93
CA SER A 27 -14.22 2.95 21.21
C SER A 27 -14.61 4.00 20.16
N THR A 28 -13.64 4.42 19.38
CA THR A 28 -13.80 5.31 18.22
C THR A 28 -13.21 4.63 17.00
N ALA A 29 -14.00 4.49 15.95
CA ALA A 29 -13.55 4.06 14.63
C ALA A 29 -13.07 5.26 13.80
N LEU A 30 -12.06 5.05 12.96
CA LEU A 30 -11.60 6.02 11.97
C LEU A 30 -12.06 5.62 10.57
N TYR A 31 -12.73 6.55 9.91
CA TYR A 31 -13.05 6.50 8.50
C TYR A 31 -12.21 7.54 7.75
N ALA A 32 -11.56 7.11 6.67
CA ALA A 32 -10.77 7.97 5.80
C ALA A 32 -11.45 8.03 4.42
N ASP A 33 -11.85 9.22 4.00
CA ASP A 33 -12.65 9.46 2.78
C ASP A 33 -13.88 8.54 2.66
N GLY A 34 -14.56 8.29 3.79
CA GLY A 34 -15.71 7.39 3.88
C GLY A 34 -15.38 5.89 3.96
N HIS A 35 -14.11 5.50 3.85
CA HIS A 35 -13.67 4.12 4.01
C HIS A 35 -13.29 3.78 5.45
N HIS A 36 -13.81 2.67 5.98
CA HIS A 36 -13.50 2.19 7.32
C HIS A 36 -12.05 1.69 7.38
N LEU A 37 -11.15 2.47 8.00
CA LEU A 37 -9.72 2.18 8.04
C LEU A 37 -9.30 1.56 9.37
N ILE A 38 -9.72 2.16 10.50
CA ILE A 38 -9.42 1.65 11.84
C ILE A 38 -10.73 1.39 12.56
N ASN A 39 -10.91 0.19 13.11
CA ASN A 39 -12.18 -0.19 13.76
C ASN A 39 -12.24 0.17 15.25
N ALA A 40 -11.11 0.31 15.94
CA ALA A 40 -11.04 0.78 17.31
C ALA A 40 -9.69 1.44 17.60
N LEU A 41 -9.67 2.77 17.64
CA LEU A 41 -8.44 3.57 17.76
C LEU A 41 -7.62 3.27 19.02
N ASP A 42 -8.30 3.04 20.15
CA ASP A 42 -7.66 2.79 21.45
C ASP A 42 -7.07 1.38 21.58
N LEU A 43 -7.45 0.46 20.68
CA LEU A 43 -6.92 -0.90 20.62
C LEU A 43 -5.77 -1.06 19.62
N VAL A 44 -5.47 -0.02 18.83
CA VAL A 44 -4.33 -0.04 17.91
C VAL A 44 -3.04 0.03 18.71
N ILE A 45 -2.24 -1.03 18.62
CA ILE A 45 -0.88 -1.07 19.20
C ILE A 45 0.10 -0.51 18.16
N PRO A 46 0.75 0.64 18.41
CA PRO A 46 1.60 1.26 17.40
C PRO A 46 2.92 0.51 17.19
N ALA A 47 2.93 -0.45 16.25
CA ALA A 47 4.05 -1.30 15.89
C ALA A 47 4.26 -1.34 14.35
N ASP A 48 5.27 -2.07 13.89
CA ASP A 48 5.46 -2.38 12.47
C ASP A 48 5.70 -3.89 12.29
N PRO A 49 4.75 -4.63 11.67
CA PRO A 49 3.45 -4.16 11.16
C PRO A 49 2.46 -3.80 12.29
N VAL A 50 1.40 -3.06 11.96
CA VAL A 50 0.28 -2.73 12.85
C VAL A 50 -1.03 -3.29 12.32
N GLN A 51 -1.84 -3.90 13.19
CA GLN A 51 -3.20 -4.30 12.85
C GLN A 51 -4.16 -3.15 13.14
N VAL A 52 -4.65 -2.50 12.09
CA VAL A 52 -5.60 -1.38 12.16
C VAL A 52 -7.05 -1.84 12.28
N GLN A 53 -7.34 -3.09 11.89
CA GLN A 53 -8.65 -3.72 12.10
C GLN A 53 -8.51 -4.95 12.99
N VAL A 54 -8.76 -4.78 14.29
CA VAL A 54 -8.65 -5.85 15.29
C VAL A 54 -9.91 -6.71 15.35
N CYS A 55 -9.85 -7.84 16.05
CA CYS A 55 -11.01 -8.73 16.21
C CYS A 55 -12.18 -8.02 16.90
N GLY A 56 -13.33 -7.96 16.24
CA GLY A 56 -14.55 -7.37 16.82
C GLY A 56 -15.15 -8.13 18.00
N GLN A 57 -14.69 -9.37 18.25
CA GLN A 57 -15.20 -10.26 19.31
C GLN A 57 -14.34 -10.30 20.58
N CYS A 58 -13.07 -9.90 20.52
CA CYS A 58 -12.19 -9.91 21.68
C CYS A 58 -11.22 -8.74 21.77
N GLY A 59 -11.15 -7.88 20.74
CA GLY A 59 -10.24 -6.73 20.67
C GLY A 59 -8.76 -7.10 20.58
N GLN A 60 -8.41 -8.39 20.55
CA GLN A 60 -7.03 -8.85 20.58
C GLN A 60 -6.38 -8.77 19.19
N VAL A 61 -5.21 -8.13 19.13
CA VAL A 61 -4.33 -8.11 17.96
C VAL A 61 -3.87 -9.53 17.62
N GLY A 62 -3.89 -9.89 16.34
CA GLY A 62 -3.54 -11.21 15.84
C GLY A 62 -4.59 -12.30 16.03
N CYS A 63 -5.75 -11.99 16.65
CA CYS A 63 -6.80 -12.99 16.81
C CYS A 63 -7.50 -13.34 15.49
N VAL A 64 -7.57 -12.40 14.56
CA VAL A 64 -8.14 -12.60 13.21
C VAL A 64 -7.11 -12.25 12.15
N SER A 65 -7.18 -12.94 11.01
CA SER A 65 -6.39 -12.63 9.83
C SER A 65 -6.84 -11.31 9.19
N GLY A 66 -5.89 -10.62 8.55
CA GLY A 66 -6.13 -9.38 7.83
C GLY A 66 -6.16 -8.13 8.70
N GLY A 67 -6.37 -6.98 8.07
CA GLY A 67 -6.38 -5.67 8.74
C GLY A 67 -4.99 -5.16 9.10
N TRP A 68 -3.94 -5.72 8.53
CA TRP A 68 -2.54 -5.36 8.82
C TRP A 68 -1.99 -4.35 7.81
N VAL A 69 -1.22 -3.39 8.31
CA VAL A 69 -0.50 -2.43 7.47
C VAL A 69 0.89 -2.21 8.03
N SER A 70 1.82 -1.85 7.15
CA SER A 70 3.15 -1.39 7.50
C SER A 70 3.19 0.13 7.36
N PRO A 71 3.34 0.87 8.47
CA PRO A 71 3.49 2.32 8.40
C PRO A 71 4.89 2.66 7.87
N ARG A 72 4.96 3.53 6.87
CA ARG A 72 6.20 3.99 6.27
C ARG A 72 6.25 5.49 6.21
N ARG A 73 7.44 6.03 6.43
CA ARG A 73 7.74 7.43 6.13
C ARG A 73 8.11 7.57 4.67
N PHE A 74 7.56 8.57 4.01
CA PHE A 74 7.99 8.96 2.67
C PHE A 74 7.95 10.49 2.57
N GLY A 75 9.14 11.11 2.55
CA GLY A 75 9.27 12.55 2.83
C GLY A 75 8.87 12.88 4.27
N ASP A 76 7.93 13.82 4.41
CA ASP A 76 7.25 14.23 5.64
C ASP A 76 5.89 13.56 5.84
N ALA A 77 5.48 12.68 4.92
CA ALA A 77 4.21 12.00 4.94
C ALA A 77 4.29 10.61 5.60
N LEU A 78 3.14 10.14 6.07
CA LEU A 78 2.91 8.76 6.51
C LEU A 78 2.16 8.00 5.42
N VAL A 79 2.68 6.83 5.04
CA VAL A 79 2.05 5.92 4.09
C VAL A 79 1.75 4.60 4.78
N LEU A 80 0.50 4.15 4.73
CA LEU A 80 0.12 2.81 5.17
C LEU A 80 0.16 1.87 3.95
N VAL A 81 1.15 0.98 3.93
CA VAL A 81 1.33 0.01 2.83
C VAL A 81 0.95 -1.40 3.27
N PRO A 82 0.59 -2.32 2.35
CA PRO A 82 0.48 -3.74 2.67
C PRO A 82 1.78 -4.29 3.29
N CYS A 83 1.64 -5.26 4.20
CA CYS A 83 2.76 -5.94 4.86
C CYS A 83 3.46 -6.95 3.92
N PHE A 84 4.02 -6.47 2.81
CA PHE A 84 4.53 -7.32 1.73
C PHE A 84 5.58 -8.33 2.18
N ARG A 85 6.39 -8.00 3.19
CA ARG A 85 7.42 -8.90 3.72
C ARG A 85 6.78 -10.07 4.46
N GLU A 86 5.88 -9.78 5.38
CA GLU A 86 5.17 -10.78 6.19
C GLU A 86 4.30 -11.66 5.30
N MET A 87 3.55 -11.05 4.37
CA MET A 87 2.73 -11.77 3.37
C MET A 87 3.57 -12.68 2.47
N ALA A 88 4.81 -12.30 2.11
CA ALA A 88 5.70 -13.14 1.31
C ALA A 88 6.24 -14.32 2.12
N ASN A 89 6.64 -14.07 3.37
CA ASN A 89 7.12 -15.11 4.28
C ASN A 89 6.05 -16.18 4.56
N GLU A 90 4.77 -15.80 4.66
CA GLU A 90 3.64 -16.75 4.77
C GLU A 90 3.60 -17.73 3.58
N LEU A 91 3.82 -17.24 2.36
CA LEU A 91 3.77 -18.05 1.15
C LEU A 91 5.01 -18.92 0.95
N ASP A 92 6.16 -18.49 1.44
CA ASP A 92 7.38 -19.30 1.40
C ASP A 92 7.34 -20.43 2.44
N SER A 93 6.70 -20.20 3.59
CA SER A 93 6.59 -21.16 4.69
C SER A 93 5.42 -22.13 4.57
N SER A 94 4.36 -21.74 3.85
CA SER A 94 3.22 -22.61 3.56
C SER A 94 3.35 -23.14 2.14
N SER A 95 3.42 -24.46 1.93
CA SER A 95 3.40 -25.09 0.60
C SER A 95 2.06 -24.94 -0.13
N ARG A 96 1.31 -23.84 0.11
CA ARG A 96 -0.01 -23.56 -0.43
C ARG A 96 0.14 -22.65 -1.64
N THR A 97 -0.30 -23.17 -2.78
CA THR A 97 -0.67 -22.36 -3.94
C THR A 97 -1.73 -21.34 -3.52
N SER A 98 -1.37 -20.07 -3.40
CA SER A 98 -2.36 -19.00 -3.27
C SER A 98 -3.02 -18.79 -4.64
N ALA A 99 -4.03 -19.62 -4.92
CA ALA A 99 -5.05 -19.29 -5.90
C ALA A 99 -5.73 -17.97 -5.50
N GLN A 100 -6.20 -17.24 -6.51
CA GLN A 100 -7.03 -16.04 -6.39
C GLN A 100 -7.94 -16.07 -5.13
N GLY A 101 -7.78 -15.12 -4.21
CA GLY A 101 -8.64 -15.00 -3.02
C GLY A 101 -8.13 -15.65 -1.73
N ALA A 102 -6.86 -16.05 -1.65
CA ALA A 102 -6.24 -16.46 -0.39
C ALA A 102 -6.25 -15.31 0.63
N VAL A 103 -6.82 -15.56 1.81
CA VAL A 103 -6.78 -14.63 2.96
C VAL A 103 -5.40 -14.75 3.60
N PHE A 104 -4.60 -13.70 3.48
CA PHE A 104 -3.32 -13.57 4.18
C PHE A 104 -3.54 -13.27 5.66
N GLU A 105 -2.74 -13.88 6.54
CA GLU A 105 -2.73 -13.51 7.95
C GLU A 105 -2.40 -12.02 8.11
N TYR A 106 -1.37 -11.55 7.41
CA TYR A 106 -0.94 -10.15 7.37
C TYR A 106 -1.55 -9.36 6.20
N GLY A 107 -2.71 -9.77 5.70
CA GLY A 107 -3.39 -9.08 4.61
C GLY A 107 -3.84 -7.66 4.97
N PRO A 108 -3.79 -6.69 4.05
CA PRO A 108 -4.28 -5.34 4.30
C PRO A 108 -5.81 -5.26 4.43
N PRO A 109 -6.35 -4.21 5.08
CA PRO A 109 -7.80 -3.97 5.10
C PRO A 109 -8.33 -3.73 3.67
N GLU A 110 -9.61 -4.02 3.46
CA GLU A 110 -10.27 -3.95 2.14
C GLU A 110 -10.14 -2.57 1.47
N CYS A 111 -10.18 -1.49 2.26
CA CYS A 111 -10.01 -0.12 1.77
C CYS A 111 -8.64 0.12 1.15
N ILE A 112 -7.58 -0.47 1.70
CA ILE A 112 -6.23 -0.39 1.10
C ILE A 112 -6.16 -1.27 -0.13
N GLN A 113 -6.69 -2.51 -0.06
CA GLN A 113 -6.72 -3.41 -1.22
C GLN A 113 -7.39 -2.77 -2.44
N SER A 114 -8.48 -2.03 -2.22
CA SER A 114 -9.30 -1.45 -3.29
C SER A 114 -8.77 -0.10 -3.78
N ASN A 115 -8.35 0.79 -2.87
CA ASN A 115 -8.06 2.18 -3.21
C ASN A 115 -6.56 2.46 -3.39
N GLY A 116 -5.68 1.61 -2.87
CA GLY A 116 -4.24 1.88 -2.80
C GLY A 116 -3.74 2.08 -1.36
N PRO A 117 -2.43 2.26 -1.18
CA PRO A 117 -1.87 2.65 0.10
C PRO A 117 -2.45 4.00 0.55
N ALA A 118 -2.79 4.12 1.84
CA ALA A 118 -3.32 5.36 2.40
C ALA A 118 -2.16 6.33 2.68
N LEU A 119 -2.17 7.48 2.00
CA LEU A 119 -1.20 8.55 2.21
C LEU A 119 -1.80 9.66 3.10
N PHE A 120 -1.15 9.93 4.22
CA PHE A 120 -1.48 11.02 5.13
C PHE A 120 -0.37 12.08 5.10
N ARG A 121 -0.74 13.31 4.79
CA ARG A 121 0.14 14.50 4.81
C ARG A 121 -0.58 15.72 5.36
N ASP A 122 0.17 16.75 5.70
CA ASP A 122 -0.33 18.05 6.12
C ASP A 122 -1.44 17.93 7.18
N GLU A 123 -2.64 18.40 6.84
CA GLU A 123 -3.82 18.42 7.68
C GLU A 123 -4.31 17.02 8.07
N SER A 124 -4.33 16.07 7.13
CA SER A 124 -4.77 14.69 7.41
C SER A 124 -3.85 14.00 8.42
N LEU A 125 -2.54 14.21 8.29
CA LEU A 125 -1.54 13.70 9.22
C LEU A 125 -1.65 14.38 10.60
N ARG A 126 -1.85 15.70 10.62
CA ARG A 126 -2.06 16.47 11.86
C ARG A 126 -3.30 15.99 12.62
N VAL A 127 -4.41 15.79 11.92
CA VAL A 127 -5.68 15.32 12.50
C VAL A 127 -5.54 13.88 12.98
N LEU A 128 -4.98 12.97 12.18
CA LEU A 128 -4.69 11.60 12.61
C LEU A 128 -3.80 11.57 13.86
N GLY A 129 -2.70 12.34 13.84
CA GLY A 129 -1.75 12.47 14.95
C GLY A 129 -2.31 13.16 16.20
N SER A 130 -3.50 13.76 16.15
CA SER A 130 -4.22 14.25 17.32
C SER A 130 -4.93 13.13 18.08
N GLN A 131 -5.36 12.09 17.36
CA GLN A 131 -6.10 10.95 17.92
C GLN A 131 -5.17 9.75 18.20
N VAL A 132 -4.16 9.56 17.35
CA VAL A 132 -3.14 8.52 17.50
C VAL A 132 -1.78 9.20 17.56
N PRO A 133 -1.29 9.61 18.75
CA PRO A 133 -0.05 10.37 18.88
C PRO A 133 1.16 9.68 18.24
N ALA A 134 1.14 8.35 18.21
CA ALA A 134 2.11 7.54 17.52
C ALA A 134 2.24 7.85 16.01
N PHE A 135 1.15 8.18 15.32
CA PHE A 135 1.21 8.52 13.90
C PHE A 135 1.63 9.96 13.63
N ARG A 136 1.74 10.82 14.67
CA ARG A 136 2.17 12.21 14.53
C ARG A 136 3.64 12.35 14.13
N ASP A 137 4.51 11.61 14.80
CA ASP A 137 5.95 11.63 14.53
C ASP A 137 6.27 10.63 13.41
N VAL A 138 6.31 11.11 12.17
CA VAL A 138 6.63 10.26 11.02
C VAL A 138 8.05 9.70 11.07
N THR A 139 8.98 10.36 11.77
CA THR A 139 10.40 9.96 11.81
C THR A 139 10.64 8.66 12.57
N ARG A 140 9.68 8.27 13.41
CA ARG A 140 9.71 6.99 14.13
C ARG A 140 9.50 5.78 13.22
N TRP A 141 8.88 5.98 12.05
CA TRP A 141 8.52 4.89 11.15
C TRP A 141 9.65 4.63 10.14
N PRO A 142 9.87 3.37 9.74
CA PRO A 142 10.83 3.04 8.69
C PRO A 142 10.52 3.82 7.41
N VAL A 143 11.56 4.19 6.68
CA VAL A 143 11.40 4.82 5.36
C VAL A 143 10.88 3.78 4.37
N LEU A 144 9.95 4.17 3.50
CA LEU A 144 9.49 3.32 2.39
C LEU A 144 10.70 2.89 1.55
N SER A 145 10.93 1.58 1.41
CA SER A 145 12.07 1.09 0.63
C SER A 145 11.76 1.03 -0.88
N ALA A 146 12.80 1.01 -1.71
CA ALA A 146 12.66 0.82 -3.15
C ALA A 146 11.97 -0.51 -3.49
N ARG A 147 12.24 -1.56 -2.72
CA ARG A 147 11.56 -2.86 -2.83
C ARG A 147 10.06 -2.73 -2.55
N GLU A 148 9.67 -2.03 -1.48
CA GLU A 148 8.26 -1.80 -1.14
C GLU A 148 7.54 -0.95 -2.19
N LEU A 149 8.20 0.09 -2.71
CA LEU A 149 7.69 0.90 -3.81
C LEU A 149 7.36 0.03 -5.03
N VAL A 150 8.29 -0.84 -5.43
CA VAL A 150 8.04 -1.73 -6.56
C VAL A 150 6.93 -2.75 -6.27
N ARG A 151 6.83 -3.26 -5.04
CA ARG A 151 5.71 -4.13 -4.64
C ARG A 151 4.37 -3.40 -4.73
N LEU A 152 4.29 -2.13 -4.35
CA LEU A 152 3.10 -1.31 -4.57
C LEU A 152 2.79 -1.21 -6.06
N ILE A 153 3.79 -0.86 -6.89
CA ILE A 153 3.61 -0.74 -8.34
C ILE A 153 3.11 -2.06 -8.93
N GLN A 154 3.66 -3.21 -8.52
CA GLN A 154 3.23 -4.54 -8.94
C GLN A 154 1.80 -4.87 -8.48
N TRP A 155 1.50 -4.65 -7.20
CA TRP A 155 0.23 -5.03 -6.59
C TRP A 155 -0.96 -4.32 -7.22
N TYR A 156 -0.80 -3.04 -7.54
CA TYR A 156 -1.83 -2.22 -8.18
C TYR A 156 -1.64 -2.08 -9.70
N ALA A 157 -0.74 -2.87 -10.29
CA ALA A 157 -0.57 -2.90 -11.74
C ALA A 157 -1.86 -3.43 -12.37
N PRO A 158 -2.46 -2.72 -13.34
CA PRO A 158 -3.64 -3.22 -14.04
C PRO A 158 -3.29 -4.55 -14.68
N THR A 159 -4.21 -5.48 -14.68
CA THR A 159 -4.02 -6.63 -15.56
C THR A 159 -3.08 -7.71 -14.99
N ARG A 160 -2.47 -7.47 -13.82
CA ARG A 160 -1.21 -8.13 -13.43
C ARG A 160 -0.14 -8.00 -14.51
N VAL A 161 -0.04 -6.82 -15.15
CA VAL A 161 0.97 -6.54 -16.19
C VAL A 161 2.41 -6.68 -15.67
N LEU A 162 2.60 -6.65 -14.35
CA LEU A 162 3.88 -6.94 -13.67
C LEU A 162 3.97 -8.35 -13.05
N GLY A 163 3.11 -9.27 -13.46
CA GLY A 163 2.99 -10.60 -12.86
C GLY A 163 2.26 -10.56 -11.51
N GLU A 164 2.44 -11.62 -10.72
CA GLU A 164 1.70 -11.85 -9.47
C GLU A 164 2.64 -11.85 -8.27
N PHE A 165 2.24 -11.15 -7.21
CA PHE A 165 2.87 -11.33 -5.91
C PHE A 165 2.67 -12.78 -5.43
N PRO A 166 3.69 -13.42 -4.82
CA PRO A 166 4.95 -12.86 -4.32
C PRO A 166 6.10 -12.96 -5.33
N ALA A 167 5.88 -13.43 -6.55
CA ALA A 167 6.95 -13.54 -7.54
C ALA A 167 7.57 -12.16 -7.82
N PRO A 168 8.87 -12.10 -8.17
CA PRO A 168 9.50 -10.85 -8.57
C PRO A 168 8.72 -10.15 -9.69
N PRO A 169 8.60 -8.82 -9.64
CA PRO A 169 7.90 -8.03 -10.65
C PRO A 169 8.60 -8.17 -12.00
N ARG A 170 7.84 -8.50 -13.03
CA ARG A 170 8.35 -8.62 -14.40
C ARG A 170 7.29 -8.15 -15.38
N VAL A 171 7.68 -7.30 -16.32
CA VAL A 171 6.75 -6.80 -17.33
C VAL A 171 6.33 -7.91 -18.28
N ARG A 172 5.02 -8.06 -18.46
CA ARG A 172 4.39 -8.93 -19.45
C ARG A 172 4.15 -8.14 -20.72
N SER A 173 5.13 -8.15 -21.62
CA SER A 173 5.14 -7.33 -22.83
C SER A 173 3.99 -7.60 -23.78
N GLU A 174 3.38 -8.79 -23.70
CA GLU A 174 2.20 -9.17 -24.48
C GLU A 174 0.97 -8.31 -24.16
N PHE A 175 0.93 -7.66 -23.00
CA PHE A 175 -0.18 -6.79 -22.61
C PHE A 175 0.03 -5.32 -22.95
N VAL A 176 1.22 -4.92 -23.40
CA VAL A 176 1.53 -3.53 -23.72
C VAL A 176 1.44 -3.33 -25.22
N VAL A 177 0.51 -2.49 -25.68
CA VAL A 177 0.31 -2.19 -27.10
C VAL A 177 1.31 -1.14 -27.57
N ALA A 178 1.47 -0.07 -26.79
CA ALA A 178 2.33 1.07 -27.11
C ALA A 178 2.76 1.79 -25.82
N VAL A 179 3.75 2.68 -25.94
CA VAL A 179 4.17 3.58 -24.87
C VAL A 179 4.22 5.02 -25.38
N ALA A 180 4.02 6.00 -24.49
CA ALA A 180 4.25 7.40 -24.81
C ALA A 180 4.71 8.20 -23.58
N PRO A 181 5.78 9.00 -23.67
CA PRO A 181 6.71 9.11 -24.81
C PRO A 181 7.65 7.89 -24.90
N GLY A 182 8.25 7.68 -26.09
CA GLY A 182 9.33 6.70 -26.29
C GLY A 182 8.98 5.57 -27.26
N GLU A 183 9.96 4.70 -27.48
CA GLU A 183 9.81 3.45 -28.24
C GLU A 183 9.46 2.32 -27.26
N LYS A 184 8.56 1.42 -27.66
CA LYS A 184 7.97 0.40 -26.78
C LYS A 184 9.03 -0.55 -26.22
N ASP A 185 9.83 -1.19 -27.08
CA ASP A 185 10.75 -2.24 -26.64
C ASP A 185 11.89 -1.68 -25.78
N GLU A 186 12.39 -0.50 -26.14
CA GLU A 186 13.39 0.22 -25.34
C GLU A 186 12.83 0.60 -23.95
N THR A 187 11.61 1.13 -23.92
CA THR A 187 10.96 1.56 -22.67
C THR A 187 10.64 0.38 -21.76
N LEU A 188 10.18 -0.75 -22.31
CA LEU A 188 9.94 -1.98 -21.58
C LEU A 188 11.24 -2.54 -20.97
N THR A 189 12.33 -2.55 -21.75
CA THR A 189 13.65 -2.98 -21.27
C THR A 189 14.13 -2.11 -20.11
N ARG A 190 13.95 -0.78 -20.23
CA ARG A 190 14.29 0.17 -19.16
C ARG A 190 13.43 -0.06 -17.91
N LEU A 191 12.13 -0.29 -18.06
CA LEU A 191 11.22 -0.60 -16.96
C LEU A 191 11.63 -1.87 -16.22
N ASP A 192 11.85 -2.99 -16.92
CA ASP A 192 12.29 -4.26 -16.32
C ASP A 192 13.62 -4.09 -15.57
N GLY A 193 14.56 -3.34 -16.13
CA GLY A 193 15.83 -3.04 -15.47
C GLY A 193 15.66 -2.22 -14.19
N LEU A 194 14.77 -1.23 -14.18
CA LEU A 194 14.44 -0.44 -12.99
C LEU A 194 13.74 -1.28 -11.93
N LEU A 195 12.74 -2.07 -12.31
CA LEU A 195 12.00 -2.96 -11.41
C LEU A 195 12.95 -3.96 -10.74
N SER A 196 13.84 -4.57 -11.53
CA SER A 196 14.82 -5.55 -11.02
C SER A 196 15.78 -4.92 -10.01
N ARG A 197 16.33 -3.72 -10.30
CA ARG A 197 17.24 -3.02 -9.40
C ARG A 197 16.56 -2.60 -8.10
N ALA A 198 15.37 -2.00 -8.20
CA ALA A 198 14.65 -1.53 -7.04
C ALA A 198 14.12 -2.70 -6.18
N PHE A 199 13.69 -3.81 -6.80
CA PHE A 199 13.32 -5.03 -6.09
C PHE A 199 14.48 -5.64 -5.30
N ALA A 200 15.71 -5.54 -5.81
CA ALA A 200 16.92 -6.00 -5.12
C ALA A 200 17.41 -5.06 -4.00
N SER A 201 16.81 -3.87 -3.85
CA SER A 201 17.32 -2.81 -2.98
C SER A 201 16.42 -2.53 -1.78
N GLU A 202 17.03 -2.42 -0.60
CA GLU A 202 16.39 -1.89 0.61
C GLU A 202 16.67 -0.41 0.84
N ALA A 203 17.30 0.27 -0.13
CA ALA A 203 17.51 1.71 -0.05
C ALA A 203 16.16 2.45 0.00
N PRO A 204 16.11 3.64 0.62
CA PRO A 204 14.94 4.51 0.57
C PRO A 204 14.42 4.68 -0.86
N ALA A 205 13.09 4.61 -1.01
CA ALA A 205 12.43 5.03 -2.23
C ALA A 205 12.62 6.54 -2.42
N GLU A 206 12.91 6.95 -3.66
CA GLU A 206 13.07 8.36 -4.02
C GLU A 206 11.74 8.90 -4.54
N ALA A 207 11.37 10.10 -4.13
CA ALA A 207 10.34 10.87 -4.80
C ALA A 207 10.78 11.15 -6.23
N ALA A 208 9.84 11.05 -7.17
CA ALA A 208 10.11 11.27 -8.58
C ALA A 208 8.97 12.09 -9.17
N SER A 209 9.35 13.23 -9.75
CA SER A 209 8.48 14.09 -10.55
C SER A 209 9.05 14.16 -11.97
N GLY A 210 8.18 14.45 -12.93
CA GLY A 210 8.57 14.48 -14.33
C GLY A 210 7.42 14.20 -15.28
N GLN A 211 7.73 14.06 -16.57
CA GLN A 211 6.72 13.73 -17.58
C GLN A 211 6.31 12.25 -17.43
N PRO A 212 5.02 11.93 -17.22
CA PRO A 212 4.58 10.54 -17.14
C PRO A 212 4.85 9.78 -18.44
N VAL A 213 5.31 8.53 -18.32
CA VAL A 213 5.38 7.57 -19.42
C VAL A 213 4.18 6.64 -19.32
N SER A 214 3.24 6.80 -20.26
CA SER A 214 2.01 6.04 -20.33
C SER A 214 2.24 4.74 -21.11
N PHE A 215 1.85 3.61 -20.52
CA PHE A 215 1.83 2.30 -21.15
C PHE A 215 0.38 2.00 -21.53
N PHE A 216 0.11 1.93 -22.84
CA PHE A 216 -1.22 1.60 -23.35
C PHE A 216 -1.40 0.09 -23.33
N LEU A 217 -2.44 -0.39 -22.65
CA LEU A 217 -2.63 -1.82 -22.39
C LEU A 217 -3.71 -2.42 -23.31
N ASP A 218 -3.51 -3.66 -23.75
CA ASP A 218 -4.49 -4.43 -24.53
C ASP A 218 -5.55 -5.04 -23.61
N MET A 219 -6.27 -4.18 -22.87
CA MET A 219 -7.13 -4.58 -21.75
C MET A 219 -8.44 -3.78 -21.74
N PRO A 220 -9.60 -4.44 -21.62
CA PRO A 220 -10.84 -3.73 -21.34
C PRO A 220 -10.75 -2.94 -20.03
N ARG A 221 -11.13 -1.65 -20.06
CA ARG A 221 -11.26 -0.72 -18.91
C ARG A 221 -9.98 -0.06 -18.36
N PHE A 222 -8.78 -0.43 -18.82
CA PHE A 222 -7.53 0.23 -18.40
C PHE A 222 -6.76 0.71 -19.63
N PRO A 223 -7.12 1.90 -20.19
CA PRO A 223 -6.53 2.36 -21.43
C PRO A 223 -5.03 2.66 -21.30
N ASP A 224 -4.59 3.10 -20.12
CA ASP A 224 -3.21 3.49 -19.84
C ASP A 224 -2.79 3.24 -18.39
N TRP A 225 -1.49 3.06 -18.19
CA TRP A 225 -0.84 2.88 -16.90
C TRP A 225 0.53 3.53 -16.89
N SER A 226 0.85 4.32 -15.86
CA SER A 226 2.06 5.16 -15.84
C SER A 226 2.94 4.88 -14.61
N PRO A 227 3.73 3.78 -14.62
CA PRO A 227 4.65 3.43 -13.54
C PRO A 227 5.98 4.20 -13.58
N LEU A 228 6.18 5.03 -14.59
CA LEU A 228 7.41 5.78 -14.83
C LEU A 228 7.11 7.25 -15.05
N VAL A 229 8.06 8.08 -14.64
CA VAL A 229 8.19 9.47 -15.08
C VAL A 229 9.57 9.68 -15.68
N LEU A 230 9.69 10.65 -16.59
CA LEU A 230 10.94 11.16 -17.10
C LEU A 230 11.30 12.46 -16.37
N ASP A 231 12.33 12.39 -15.53
CA ASP A 231 13.01 13.56 -14.98
C ASP A 231 14.11 13.97 -15.96
N GLY A 232 13.77 14.91 -16.85
CA GLY A 232 14.57 15.20 -18.04
C GLY A 232 14.64 13.98 -18.96
N THR A 233 15.80 13.32 -19.00
CA THR A 233 16.02 12.07 -19.78
C THR A 233 16.12 10.82 -18.91
N ILE A 234 16.06 10.97 -17.57
CA ILE A 234 16.27 9.87 -16.63
C ILE A 234 14.90 9.26 -16.27
N PRO A 235 14.65 7.99 -16.61
CA PRO A 235 13.43 7.32 -16.20
C PRO A 235 13.50 6.95 -14.71
N ARG A 236 12.45 7.31 -13.97
CA ARG A 236 12.31 7.00 -12.54
C ARG A 236 11.02 6.20 -12.32
N LEU A 237 11.12 5.17 -11.49
CA LEU A 237 9.94 4.44 -11.01
C LEU A 237 9.13 5.34 -10.12
N VAL A 238 7.82 5.22 -10.25
CA VAL A 238 6.94 5.98 -9.41
C VAL A 238 5.63 5.26 -9.19
N PHE A 239 5.16 5.34 -7.96
CA PHE A 239 3.78 5.00 -7.64
C PHE A 239 3.00 6.30 -7.67
N PRO A 240 1.95 6.45 -8.51
CA PRO A 240 1.27 7.73 -8.72
C PRO A 240 0.85 8.46 -7.44
N ALA A 241 0.53 7.74 -6.35
CA ALA A 241 0.20 8.36 -5.06
C ALA A 241 1.38 9.10 -4.40
N LEU A 242 2.61 8.88 -4.85
CA LEU A 242 3.85 9.42 -4.28
C LEU A 242 4.53 10.48 -5.19
N GLN A 243 3.87 10.89 -6.29
CA GLN A 243 4.41 11.80 -7.32
C GLN A 243 4.50 13.28 -6.90
N GLN A 244 3.83 13.71 -5.82
CA GLN A 244 3.66 15.12 -5.47
C GLN A 244 4.18 15.49 -4.08
N LEU A 245 5.30 14.89 -3.70
CA LEU A 245 5.98 15.17 -2.43
C LEU A 245 7.28 15.88 -2.78
N ASP A 246 7.17 17.19 -3.00
CA ASP A 246 8.28 18.14 -3.13
C ASP A 246 8.64 18.73 -1.75
#